data_AF-A0A847LES6-F1
#
_entry.id   AF-A0A847LES6-F1
#
_cell.length_a   1.000
_cell.length_b   1.000
_cell.length_c   1.000
_cell.angle_alpha   90.00
_cell.angle_beta   90.00
_cell.angle_gamma   90.00
#
_symmetry.space_group_name_H-M   'P 1'
#
loop_
_entity.id
_entity.type
_entity.pdbx_description
1 polymer ?
#
loop_
_entity_poly.entity_id
_entity_poly.type
_entity_poly.pdbx_seq_one_letter_code
_entity_poly.pdbx_strand_id
1 'polypeptide(L)'
;MNYSPLREVQGSDPWAGKEFAVKVIVNRMRKPERVSCTGFIAWMVALLALAGGAVQAITPEEVFQDGRRAFDLGHWQEAREHFSHFNHAWPTHTLGPRALLMETLADIRSGKNLAEKAEAERLAEWSARYRVLREKFDAPELSELALVIQGREDAPLAASASALLDFPPDRLAHLLDRGLVKPPAVDPMETLRWIHGWRQKFDRRCPAELRGRLALWRSKALWEIWLSPLPSRSLAAQLQKIAGWPVEKALQRSLREAFQEGDPAVKRESALLGLSVEAFAGVRLPVDPSSDWMTYLNSRGIHEQEAWCPR
;
A
#
# COMPACT_ATOMS: atom_id res chain seq x y z
N MET A 1 20.10 30.31 44.58
CA MET A 1 18.75 29.91 44.17
C MET A 1 18.34 30.80 43.02
N ASN A 2 18.45 30.29 41.78
CA ASN A 2 18.07 31.01 40.55
C ASN A 2 17.22 30.03 39.73
N TYR A 3 15.95 30.40 39.51
CA TYR A 3 15.05 29.68 38.61
C TYR A 3 15.28 30.18 37.17
N SER A 4 15.67 29.27 36.28
CA SER A 4 15.62 29.50 34.83
C SER A 4 14.19 29.26 34.32
N PRO A 5 13.67 30.10 33.41
CA PRO A 5 12.36 29.87 32.81
C PRO A 5 12.43 28.81 31.72
N LEU A 6 11.41 27.95 31.69
CA LEU A 6 11.16 26.95 30.65
C LEU A 6 10.92 27.65 29.31
N ARG A 7 11.68 27.23 28.29
CA ARG A 7 11.46 27.62 26.90
C ARG A 7 10.22 26.92 26.36
N GLU A 8 9.29 27.73 25.88
CA GLU A 8 8.14 27.36 25.08
C GLU A 8 8.61 26.76 23.74
N VAL A 9 8.27 25.50 23.48
CA VAL A 9 8.51 24.85 22.19
C VAL A 9 7.28 25.11 21.33
N GLN A 10 7.41 26.02 20.37
CA GLN A 10 6.40 26.23 19.32
C GLN A 10 6.29 24.96 18.46
N GLY A 11 5.21 24.21 18.64
CA GLY A 11 4.78 23.17 17.71
C GLY A 11 4.18 23.81 16.46
N SER A 12 4.85 23.67 15.32
CA SER A 12 4.31 24.02 14.01
C SER A 12 3.26 22.99 13.60
N ASP A 13 2.01 23.43 13.47
CA ASP A 13 0.86 22.63 13.07
C ASP A 13 0.94 22.29 11.56
N PRO A 14 1.05 21.01 11.15
CA PRO A 14 1.26 20.64 9.75
C PRO A 14 -0.02 20.71 8.88
N TRP A 15 -1.13 21.23 9.42
CA TRP A 15 -2.44 21.26 8.73
C TRP A 15 -2.92 22.67 8.34
N ALA A 16 -2.10 23.71 8.55
CA ALA A 16 -2.44 25.07 8.14
C ALA A 16 -2.13 25.29 6.66
N GLY A 17 -3.12 25.05 5.78
CA GLY A 17 -3.14 25.67 4.47
C GLY A 17 -3.70 24.81 3.34
N LYS A 18 -5.02 24.93 3.11
CA LYS A 18 -5.67 24.90 1.79
C LYS A 18 -7.14 25.32 1.96
N GLU A 19 -7.36 26.62 2.05
CA GLU A 19 -8.70 27.19 1.89
C GLU A 19 -9.11 27.09 0.43
N PHE A 20 -10.08 26.23 0.13
CA PHE A 20 -10.74 26.20 -1.17
C PHE A 20 -11.77 27.34 -1.21
N ALA A 21 -11.43 28.42 -1.91
CA ALA A 21 -12.35 29.51 -2.20
C ALA A 21 -13.47 29.02 -3.13
N VAL A 22 -14.64 28.72 -2.57
CA VAL A 22 -15.87 28.45 -3.34
C VAL A 22 -16.42 29.78 -3.84
N LYS A 23 -16.22 30.05 -5.13
CA LYS A 23 -16.76 31.22 -5.81
C LYS A 23 -18.24 30.97 -6.13
N VAL A 24 -19.14 31.40 -5.25
CA VAL A 24 -20.59 31.38 -5.48
C VAL A 24 -20.94 32.38 -6.58
N ILE A 25 -21.29 31.88 -7.76
CA ILE A 25 -21.84 32.69 -8.86
C ILE A 25 -23.34 32.87 -8.58
N VAL A 26 -23.71 34.05 -8.06
CA VAL A 26 -25.11 34.47 -7.92
C VAL A 26 -25.62 34.89 -9.31
N ASN A 27 -26.39 34.03 -9.95
CA ASN A 27 -27.08 34.36 -11.20
C ASN A 27 -28.26 35.30 -10.92
N ARG A 28 -28.21 36.48 -11.53
CA ARG A 28 -29.21 37.55 -11.46
C ARG A 28 -30.46 37.14 -12.24
N MET A 29 -31.55 36.82 -11.54
CA MET A 29 -32.82 36.46 -12.17
C MET A 29 -33.40 37.64 -12.97
N ARG A 30 -33.67 37.41 -14.26
CA ARG A 30 -34.48 38.29 -15.12
C ARG A 30 -35.97 38.11 -14.79
N LYS A 31 -36.71 39.22 -14.88
CA LYS A 31 -38.14 39.32 -14.61
C LYS A 31 -38.96 38.37 -15.51
N PRO A 32 -40.06 37.78 -15.00
CA PRO A 32 -40.94 36.93 -15.80
C PRO A 32 -41.82 37.78 -16.73
N GLU A 33 -41.75 37.51 -18.03
CA GLU A 33 -42.75 37.95 -19.00
C GLU A 33 -44.00 37.08 -18.86
N ARG A 34 -45.17 37.73 -18.83
CA ARG A 34 -46.47 37.05 -18.72
C ARG A 34 -46.80 36.36 -20.05
N VAL A 35 -46.62 35.04 -20.08
CA VAL A 35 -47.07 34.19 -21.20
C VAL A 35 -48.50 33.72 -20.91
N SER A 36 -49.39 33.94 -21.87
CA SER A 36 -50.81 33.57 -21.83
C SER A 36 -51.00 32.04 -21.77
N CYS A 37 -51.63 31.53 -20.71
CA CYS A 37 -51.73 30.10 -20.38
C CYS A 37 -52.75 29.28 -21.19
N THR A 38 -53.45 29.85 -22.17
CA THR A 38 -54.53 29.12 -22.87
C THR A 38 -54.06 28.32 -24.09
N GLY A 39 -52.85 28.58 -24.62
CA GLY A 39 -52.28 27.82 -25.75
C GLY A 39 -51.41 26.63 -25.34
N PHE A 40 -50.90 26.59 -24.11
CA PHE A 40 -49.89 25.61 -23.69
C PHE A 40 -50.48 24.24 -23.34
N ILE A 41 -51.73 24.20 -22.85
CA ILE A 41 -52.39 22.95 -22.44
C ILE A 41 -52.74 22.08 -23.65
N ALA A 42 -53.19 22.70 -24.76
CA ALA A 42 -53.46 21.97 -26.00
C ALA A 42 -52.18 21.40 -26.65
N TRP A 43 -51.06 22.11 -26.53
CA TRP A 43 -49.76 21.65 -27.04
C TRP A 43 -49.15 20.54 -26.15
N MET A 44 -49.33 20.61 -24.82
CA MET A 44 -48.88 19.56 -23.90
C MET A 44 -49.66 18.24 -24.07
N VAL A 45 -50.97 18.29 -24.32
CA VAL A 45 -51.78 17.08 -24.54
C VAL A 45 -51.46 16.45 -25.90
N ALA A 46 -51.19 17.25 -26.94
CA ALA A 46 -50.73 16.75 -28.24
C ALA A 46 -49.30 16.15 -28.18
N LEU A 47 -48.40 16.71 -27.35
CA LEU A 47 -47.07 16.16 -27.11
C LEU A 47 -47.09 14.88 -26.28
N LEU A 48 -48.00 14.74 -25.30
CA LEU A 48 -48.17 13.50 -24.55
C LEU A 48 -48.75 12.37 -25.41
N ALA A 49 -49.58 12.68 -26.41
CA ALA A 49 -50.13 11.69 -27.33
C ALA A 49 -49.11 11.21 -28.40
N LEU A 50 -48.10 12.03 -28.73
CA LEU A 50 -47.01 11.67 -29.65
C LEU A 50 -45.76 11.10 -28.94
N ALA A 51 -45.68 11.22 -27.62
CA ALA A 51 -44.65 10.60 -26.78
C ALA A 51 -45.02 9.19 -26.30
N GLY A 52 -46.03 8.56 -26.90
CA GLY A 52 -46.19 7.09 -26.91
C GLY A 52 -45.09 6.42 -27.75
N GLY A 53 -43.84 6.86 -27.58
CA GLY A 53 -42.69 6.13 -28.08
C GLY A 53 -42.72 4.75 -27.44
N ALA A 54 -42.63 3.72 -28.28
CA ALA A 54 -42.55 2.34 -27.86
C ALA A 54 -41.58 2.26 -26.67
N VAL A 55 -42.08 1.93 -25.48
CA VAL A 55 -41.25 1.42 -24.40
C VAL A 55 -40.71 0.13 -24.95
N GLN A 56 -39.53 0.19 -25.59
CA GLN A 56 -38.81 -0.98 -26.04
C GLN A 56 -38.49 -1.77 -24.78
N ALA A 57 -39.30 -2.79 -24.53
CA ALA A 57 -39.12 -3.67 -23.39
C ALA A 57 -37.75 -4.32 -23.57
N ILE A 58 -36.87 -4.08 -22.60
CA ILE A 58 -35.53 -4.67 -22.55
C ILE A 58 -35.70 -6.19 -22.67
N THR A 59 -35.10 -6.78 -23.70
CA THR A 59 -35.22 -8.22 -23.95
C THR A 59 -34.27 -9.01 -23.05
N PRO A 60 -34.60 -10.28 -22.72
CA PRO A 60 -33.69 -11.15 -21.98
C PRO A 60 -32.31 -11.25 -22.66
N GLU A 61 -32.31 -11.37 -23.99
CA GLU A 61 -31.09 -11.46 -24.79
C GLU A 61 -30.20 -10.23 -24.65
N GLU A 62 -30.78 -9.02 -24.64
CA GLU A 62 -30.04 -7.78 -24.45
C GLU A 62 -29.36 -7.74 -23.08
N VAL A 63 -30.09 -8.03 -21.99
CA VAL A 63 -29.50 -8.07 -20.63
C VAL A 63 -28.40 -9.12 -20.54
N PHE A 64 -28.59 -10.27 -21.16
CA PHE A 64 -27.58 -11.33 -21.18
C PHE A 64 -26.32 -10.90 -21.95
N GLN A 65 -26.46 -10.25 -23.10
CA GLN A 65 -25.33 -9.78 -23.88
C GLN A 65 -24.60 -8.61 -23.21
N ASP A 66 -25.31 -7.73 -22.51
CA ASP A 66 -24.70 -6.64 -21.73
C ASP A 66 -23.88 -7.20 -20.57
N GLY A 67 -24.42 -8.15 -19.81
CA GLY A 67 -23.68 -8.87 -18.77
C GLY A 67 -22.44 -9.57 -19.33
N ARG A 68 -22.56 -10.16 -20.52
CA ARG A 68 -21.43 -10.81 -21.19
C ARG A 68 -20.37 -9.82 -21.67
N ARG A 69 -20.78 -8.68 -22.21
CA ARG A 69 -19.87 -7.60 -22.61
C ARG A 69 -19.11 -7.07 -21.40
N ALA A 70 -19.80 -6.79 -20.29
CA ALA A 70 -19.18 -6.38 -19.04
C ALA A 70 -18.18 -7.44 -18.53
N PHE A 71 -18.54 -8.73 -18.65
CA PHE A 71 -17.66 -9.83 -18.28
C PHE A 71 -16.40 -9.86 -19.15
N ASP A 72 -16.54 -9.76 -20.47
CA ASP A 72 -15.40 -9.82 -21.40
C ASP A 72 -14.47 -8.60 -21.25
N LEU A 73 -15.00 -7.43 -20.83
CA LEU A 73 -14.22 -6.24 -20.49
C LEU A 73 -13.57 -6.27 -19.09
N GLY A 74 -13.85 -7.32 -18.30
CA GLY A 74 -13.33 -7.46 -16.95
C GLY A 74 -14.04 -6.62 -15.89
N HIS A 75 -15.23 -6.09 -16.20
CA HIS A 75 -16.09 -5.39 -15.25
C HIS A 75 -16.90 -6.41 -14.45
N TRP A 76 -16.22 -7.17 -13.60
CA TRP A 76 -16.80 -8.34 -12.94
C TRP A 76 -18.02 -8.02 -12.05
N GLN A 77 -18.05 -6.86 -11.40
CA GLN A 77 -19.19 -6.47 -10.57
C GLN A 77 -20.42 -6.12 -11.42
N GLU A 78 -20.25 -5.31 -12.47
CA GLU A 78 -21.32 -4.95 -13.41
C GLU A 78 -21.87 -6.20 -14.10
N ALA A 79 -20.98 -7.10 -14.55
CA ALA A 79 -21.37 -8.38 -15.13
C ALA A 79 -22.22 -9.22 -14.16
N ARG A 80 -21.81 -9.31 -12.88
CA ARG A 80 -22.57 -10.02 -11.84
C ARG A 80 -23.97 -9.41 -11.69
N GLU A 81 -24.08 -8.09 -11.61
CA GLU A 81 -25.36 -7.38 -11.47
C GLU A 81 -26.30 -7.66 -12.65
N HIS A 82 -25.79 -7.62 -13.89
CA HIS A 82 -26.57 -7.96 -15.08
C HIS A 82 -27.04 -9.43 -15.11
N PHE A 83 -26.17 -10.39 -14.78
CA PHE A 83 -26.57 -11.80 -14.76
C PHE A 83 -27.51 -12.12 -13.60
N SER A 84 -27.35 -11.48 -12.44
CA SER A 84 -28.25 -11.61 -11.30
C SER A 84 -29.64 -11.07 -11.65
N HIS A 85 -29.71 -9.90 -12.30
CA HIS A 85 -30.97 -9.33 -12.80
C HIS A 85 -31.62 -10.28 -13.82
N PHE A 86 -30.85 -10.81 -14.77
CA PHE A 86 -31.34 -11.78 -15.76
C PHE A 86 -31.96 -13.01 -15.09
N ASN A 87 -31.26 -13.60 -14.11
CA ASN A 87 -31.72 -14.79 -13.39
C ASN A 87 -32.96 -14.51 -12.54
N HIS A 88 -33.10 -13.31 -12.00
CA HIS A 88 -34.28 -12.89 -11.23
C HIS A 88 -35.50 -12.64 -12.12
N ALA A 89 -35.32 -11.93 -13.24
CA ALA A 89 -36.41 -11.54 -14.12
C ALA A 89 -36.90 -12.70 -15.03
N TRP A 90 -36.00 -13.60 -15.43
CA TRP A 90 -36.32 -14.71 -16.33
C TRP A 90 -35.74 -16.06 -15.86
N PRO A 91 -36.18 -16.58 -14.70
CA PRO A 91 -35.61 -17.78 -14.07
C PRO A 91 -35.76 -19.06 -14.92
N THR A 92 -36.75 -19.10 -15.82
CA THR A 92 -37.00 -20.25 -16.70
C THR A 92 -36.46 -20.07 -18.12
N HIS A 93 -35.68 -19.01 -18.39
CA HIS A 93 -35.13 -18.77 -19.72
C HIS A 93 -34.10 -19.85 -20.10
N THR A 94 -34.00 -20.16 -21.40
CA THR A 94 -33.04 -21.15 -21.92
C THR A 94 -31.58 -20.81 -21.61
N LEU A 95 -31.28 -19.52 -21.47
CA LEU A 95 -29.95 -19.00 -21.09
C LEU A 95 -29.72 -18.98 -19.57
N GLY A 96 -30.71 -19.28 -18.73
CA GLY A 96 -30.63 -19.23 -17.27
C GLY A 96 -29.44 -19.99 -16.68
N PRO A 97 -29.20 -21.27 -17.04
CA PRO A 97 -28.04 -22.00 -16.54
C PRO A 97 -26.70 -21.33 -16.90
N ARG A 98 -26.62 -20.70 -18.08
CA ARG A 98 -25.42 -19.99 -18.51
C ARG A 98 -25.26 -18.65 -17.80
N ALA A 99 -26.35 -17.93 -17.56
CA ALA A 99 -26.34 -16.69 -16.79
C ALA A 99 -25.91 -16.96 -15.34
N LEU A 100 -26.43 -18.01 -14.70
CA LEU A 100 -26.01 -18.43 -13.36
C LEU A 100 -24.52 -18.79 -13.27
N LEU A 101 -24.00 -19.52 -14.27
CA LEU A 101 -22.56 -19.82 -14.35
C LEU A 101 -21.73 -18.53 -14.45
N MET A 102 -22.12 -17.61 -15.32
CA MET A 102 -21.39 -16.36 -15.54
C MET A 102 -21.51 -15.42 -14.33
N GLU A 103 -22.67 -15.37 -13.66
CA GLU A 103 -22.86 -14.67 -12.38
C GLU A 103 -21.88 -15.20 -11.33
N THR A 104 -21.79 -16.53 -11.18
CA THR A 104 -20.90 -17.16 -10.20
C THR A 104 -19.43 -16.87 -10.51
N LEU A 105 -19.02 -16.95 -11.78
CA LEU A 105 -17.65 -16.62 -12.20
C LEU A 105 -17.33 -15.13 -11.99
N ALA A 106 -18.29 -14.27 -12.28
CA ALA A 106 -18.17 -12.83 -12.07
C ALA A 106 -18.07 -12.52 -10.58
N ASP A 107 -18.84 -13.20 -9.73
CA ASP A 107 -18.79 -13.06 -8.28
C ASP A 107 -17.41 -13.44 -7.72
N ILE A 108 -16.91 -14.64 -8.07
CA ILE A 108 -15.57 -15.11 -7.67
C ILE A 108 -14.48 -14.11 -8.10
N ARG A 109 -14.56 -13.58 -9.31
CA ARG A 109 -13.57 -12.61 -9.83
C ARG A 109 -13.71 -11.22 -9.22
N SER A 110 -14.93 -10.83 -8.85
CA SER A 110 -15.22 -9.56 -8.18
C SER A 110 -14.85 -9.55 -6.69
N GLY A 111 -14.61 -10.72 -6.08
CA GLY A 111 -14.34 -10.84 -4.64
C GLY A 111 -13.17 -10.00 -4.13
N LYS A 112 -12.13 -9.77 -4.96
CA LYS A 112 -11.04 -8.84 -4.62
C LYS A 112 -11.51 -7.38 -4.55
N ASN A 113 -12.27 -6.93 -5.55
CA ASN A 113 -12.80 -5.58 -5.60
C ASN A 113 -13.80 -5.32 -4.45
N LEU A 114 -14.60 -6.33 -4.07
CA LEU A 114 -15.51 -6.23 -2.93
C LEU A 114 -14.76 -6.14 -1.60
N ALA A 115 -13.69 -6.93 -1.44
CA ALA A 115 -12.83 -6.85 -0.26
C ALA A 115 -12.12 -5.48 -0.16
N GLU A 116 -11.61 -4.97 -1.28
CA GLU A 116 -10.99 -3.63 -1.36
C GLU A 116 -11.99 -2.52 -1.05
N LYS A 117 -13.22 -2.58 -1.58
CA LYS A 117 -14.29 -1.63 -1.26
C LYS A 117 -14.68 -1.67 0.21
N ALA A 118 -14.89 -2.87 0.77
CA ALA A 118 -15.22 -3.04 2.17
C ALA A 118 -14.11 -2.54 3.10
N GLU A 119 -12.85 -2.73 2.71
CA GLU A 119 -11.70 -2.20 3.46
C GLU A 119 -11.63 -0.67 3.37
N ALA A 120 -11.87 -0.08 2.19
CA ALA A 120 -11.93 1.36 2.00
C ALA A 120 -13.07 2.02 2.82
N GLU A 121 -14.24 1.39 2.87
CA GLU A 121 -15.37 1.84 3.70
C GLU A 121 -15.03 1.79 5.20
N ARG A 122 -14.41 0.71 5.68
CA ARG A 122 -13.95 0.61 7.08
C ARG A 122 -12.90 1.66 7.40
N LEU A 123 -11.97 1.90 6.49
CA LEU A 123 -10.94 2.91 6.66
C LEU A 123 -11.55 4.32 6.76
N ALA A 124 -12.50 4.64 5.89
CA ALA A 124 -13.24 5.90 5.95
C ALA A 124 -14.01 6.05 7.29
N GLU A 125 -14.62 4.98 7.78
CA GLU A 125 -15.28 4.96 9.07
C GLU A 125 -14.30 5.18 10.23
N TRP A 126 -13.16 4.50 10.24
CA TRP A 126 -12.13 4.70 11.27
C TRP A 126 -11.54 6.10 11.23
N SER A 127 -11.27 6.66 10.05
CA SER A 127 -10.80 8.04 9.87
C SER A 127 -11.83 9.06 10.35
N ALA A 128 -13.14 8.77 10.22
CA ALA A 128 -14.20 9.62 10.79
C ALA A 128 -14.26 9.51 12.32
N ARG A 129 -14.20 8.28 12.87
CA ARG A 129 -14.18 8.04 14.32
C ARG A 129 -12.95 8.67 14.98
N TYR A 130 -11.77 8.56 14.37
CA TYR A 130 -10.54 9.19 14.85
C TYR A 130 -10.66 10.71 14.95
N ARG A 131 -11.25 11.38 13.95
CA ARG A 131 -11.49 12.84 14.00
C ARG A 131 -12.33 13.23 15.21
N VAL A 132 -13.43 12.53 15.46
CA VAL A 132 -14.30 12.78 16.62
C VAL A 132 -13.58 12.52 17.95
N LEU A 133 -12.75 11.48 18.02
CA LEU A 133 -11.98 11.17 19.24
C LEU A 133 -10.90 12.21 19.52
N ARG A 134 -10.19 12.68 18.49
CA ARG A 134 -9.16 13.72 18.60
C ARG A 134 -9.70 15.06 19.10
N GLU A 135 -10.97 15.38 18.80
CA GLU A 135 -11.62 16.58 19.33
C GLU A 135 -11.96 16.47 20.82
N LYS A 136 -12.09 15.25 21.35
CA LYS A 136 -12.62 14.99 22.69
C LYS A 136 -11.56 14.55 23.71
N PHE A 137 -10.48 13.94 23.24
CA PHE A 137 -9.46 13.35 24.08
C PHE A 137 -8.09 13.82 23.59
N ASP A 138 -7.24 14.24 24.53
CA ASP A 138 -5.81 14.42 24.29
C ASP A 138 -5.08 13.28 24.99
N ALA A 139 -5.01 12.16 24.28
CA ALA A 139 -4.55 10.89 24.82
C ALA A 139 -3.46 10.31 23.90
N PRO A 140 -2.32 9.82 24.45
CA PRO A 140 -1.25 9.25 23.65
C PRO A 140 -1.70 8.04 22.82
N GLU A 141 -2.76 7.35 23.20
CA GLU A 141 -3.35 6.24 22.45
C GLU A 141 -3.92 6.69 21.09
N LEU A 142 -4.23 7.98 20.92
CA LEU A 142 -4.68 8.52 19.64
C LEU A 142 -3.56 8.58 18.60
N SER A 143 -2.28 8.70 19.01
CA SER A 143 -1.17 8.65 18.04
C SER A 143 -1.01 7.25 17.44
N GLU A 144 -1.25 6.20 18.21
CA GLU A 144 -1.27 4.82 17.70
C GLU A 144 -2.43 4.61 16.71
N LEU A 145 -3.62 5.12 17.04
CA LEU A 145 -4.78 5.04 16.13
C LEU A 145 -4.53 5.81 14.82
N ALA A 146 -3.91 6.98 14.91
CA ALA A 146 -3.50 7.77 13.74
C ALA A 146 -2.51 7.00 12.86
N LEU A 147 -1.49 6.39 13.48
CA LEU A 147 -0.49 5.58 12.78
C LEU A 147 -1.11 4.37 12.09
N VAL A 148 -2.03 3.65 12.74
CA VAL A 148 -2.71 2.48 12.15
C VAL A 148 -3.57 2.87 10.95
N ILE A 149 -4.37 3.93 11.07
CA ILE A 149 -5.21 4.43 9.97
C ILE A 149 -4.31 4.85 8.80
N GLN A 150 -3.27 5.64 9.08
CA GLN A 150 -2.35 6.13 8.07
C GLN A 150 -1.58 4.98 7.39
N GLY A 151 -1.14 3.96 8.14
CA GLY A 151 -0.49 2.77 7.58
C GLY A 151 -1.39 2.01 6.61
N ARG A 152 -2.71 1.97 6.84
CA ARG A 152 -3.66 1.34 5.91
C ARG A 152 -3.96 2.21 4.68
N GLU A 153 -4.04 3.53 4.85
CA GLU A 153 -4.13 4.47 3.73
C GLU A 153 -2.88 4.40 2.83
N ASP A 154 -1.72 4.11 3.44
CA ASP A 154 -0.43 4.04 2.77
C ASP A 154 -0.07 2.68 2.19
N ALA A 155 -0.75 1.60 2.59
CA ALA A 155 -0.47 0.26 2.07
C ALA A 155 -0.48 0.16 0.53
N PRO A 156 -1.39 0.83 -0.21
CA PRO A 156 -1.34 0.87 -1.67
C PRO A 156 -0.15 1.67 -2.20
N LEU A 157 0.28 2.71 -1.50
CA LEU A 157 1.42 3.56 -1.86
C LEU A 157 2.76 2.87 -1.57
N ALA A 158 2.85 2.14 -0.46
CA ALA A 158 4.00 1.33 -0.07
C ALA A 158 4.28 0.17 -1.04
N ALA A 159 3.31 -0.17 -1.91
CA ALA A 159 3.52 -1.09 -3.02
C ALA A 159 4.41 -0.50 -4.15
N SER A 160 4.63 0.82 -4.17
CA SER A 160 5.51 1.50 -5.11
C SER A 160 6.76 2.06 -4.42
N ALA A 161 7.94 1.66 -4.87
CA ALA A 161 9.19 2.16 -4.32
C ALA A 161 9.41 3.67 -4.55
N SER A 162 8.73 4.24 -5.56
CA SER A 162 8.78 5.68 -5.82
C SER A 162 8.10 6.49 -4.70
N ALA A 163 6.99 5.99 -4.16
CA ALA A 163 6.30 6.65 -3.06
C ALA A 163 7.13 6.63 -1.78
N LEU A 164 7.88 5.55 -1.54
CA LEU A 164 8.75 5.38 -0.35
C LEU A 164 9.76 6.52 -0.18
N LEU A 165 10.20 7.15 -1.27
CA LEU A 165 11.21 8.21 -1.28
C LEU A 165 10.79 9.50 -0.57
N ASP A 166 9.50 9.70 -0.31
CA ASP A 166 8.98 10.94 0.29
C ASP A 166 8.46 10.75 1.72
N PHE A 167 8.52 9.52 2.26
CA PHE A 167 8.08 9.26 3.62
C PHE A 167 9.12 9.74 4.66
N PRO A 168 8.69 10.44 5.73
CA PRO A 168 9.58 10.78 6.85
C PRO A 168 10.01 9.53 7.63
N PRO A 169 11.10 9.60 8.43
CA PRO A 169 11.66 8.46 9.16
C PRO A 169 10.65 7.66 9.99
N ASP A 170 9.85 8.33 10.82
CA ASP A 170 8.90 7.65 11.72
C ASP A 170 7.84 6.86 10.95
N ARG A 171 7.39 7.41 9.82
CA ARG A 171 6.39 6.78 8.95
C ARG A 171 6.98 5.61 8.18
N LEU A 172 8.21 5.74 7.68
CA LEU A 172 8.90 4.62 7.04
C LEU A 172 9.15 3.47 8.03
N ALA A 173 9.57 3.78 9.26
CA ALA A 173 9.73 2.78 10.32
C ALA A 173 8.42 2.01 10.56
N HIS A 174 7.31 2.74 10.70
CA HIS A 174 5.98 2.14 10.87
C HIS A 174 5.59 1.20 9.72
N LEU A 175 5.81 1.61 8.47
CA LEU A 175 5.49 0.78 7.30
C LEU A 175 6.32 -0.51 7.25
N LEU A 176 7.61 -0.43 7.62
CA LEU A 176 8.49 -1.59 7.69
C LEU A 176 8.06 -2.56 8.81
N ASP A 177 7.68 -2.05 9.98
CA ASP A 177 7.22 -2.86 11.11
C ASP A 177 5.92 -3.61 10.84
N ARG A 178 5.07 -3.03 10.00
CA ARG A 178 3.81 -3.66 9.57
C ARG A 178 3.98 -4.60 8.37
N GLY A 179 5.19 -4.73 7.81
CA GLY A 179 5.44 -5.57 6.64
C GLY A 179 4.69 -5.09 5.39
N LEU A 180 4.40 -3.78 5.29
CA LEU A 180 3.64 -3.20 4.18
C LEU A 180 4.51 -2.84 2.98
N VAL A 181 5.83 -2.82 3.16
CA VAL A 181 6.80 -2.63 2.08
C VAL A 181 7.12 -4.00 1.47
N LYS A 182 7.21 -4.07 0.14
CA LYS A 182 7.63 -5.29 -0.57
C LYS A 182 8.97 -5.79 -0.03
N PRO A 183 9.10 -7.08 0.31
CA PRO A 183 10.33 -7.60 0.89
C PRO A 183 11.48 -7.60 -0.12
N PRO A 184 12.74 -7.51 0.34
CA PRO A 184 13.93 -7.45 -0.53
C PRO A 184 14.05 -8.61 -1.53
N ALA A 185 13.51 -9.79 -1.19
CA ALA A 185 13.55 -10.98 -2.05
C ALA A 185 12.70 -10.87 -3.32
N VAL A 186 11.70 -9.98 -3.36
CA VAL A 186 10.81 -9.83 -4.53
C VAL A 186 11.45 -8.96 -5.60
N ASP A 187 12.03 -7.82 -5.21
CA ASP A 187 12.79 -6.95 -6.11
C ASP A 187 14.00 -6.35 -5.38
N PRO A 188 15.15 -7.05 -5.39
CA PRO A 188 16.32 -6.62 -4.63
C PRO A 188 16.93 -5.34 -5.21
N MET A 189 16.84 -5.11 -6.53
CA MET A 189 17.40 -3.91 -7.15
C MET A 189 16.56 -2.67 -6.88
N GLU A 190 15.24 -2.78 -6.99
CA GLU A 190 14.34 -1.69 -6.62
C GLU A 190 14.51 -1.35 -5.13
N THR A 191 14.67 -2.38 -4.28
CA THR A 191 14.96 -2.21 -2.86
C THR A 191 16.21 -1.36 -2.60
N LEU A 192 17.32 -1.71 -3.25
CA LEU A 192 18.56 -0.94 -3.12
C LEU A 192 18.42 0.50 -3.62
N ARG A 193 17.67 0.72 -4.71
CA ARG A 193 17.47 2.06 -5.28
C ARG A 193 16.70 2.96 -4.35
N TRP A 194 15.57 2.52 -3.81
CA TRP A 194 14.76 3.38 -2.96
C TRP A 194 15.45 3.63 -1.62
N ILE A 195 16.13 2.65 -1.03
CA ILE A 195 16.92 2.85 0.20
C ILE A 195 18.00 3.91 -0.03
N HIS A 196 18.72 3.82 -1.15
CA HIS A 196 19.75 4.80 -1.51
C HIS A 196 19.16 6.20 -1.69
N GLY A 197 18.08 6.34 -2.48
CA GLY A 197 17.42 7.62 -2.72
C GLY A 197 16.80 8.22 -1.45
N TRP A 198 16.22 7.39 -0.60
CA TRP A 198 15.65 7.82 0.67
C TRP A 198 16.72 8.33 1.64
N ARG A 199 17.86 7.62 1.77
CA ARG A 199 18.99 8.06 2.59
C ARG A 199 19.55 9.41 2.12
N GLN A 200 19.64 9.65 0.81
CA GLN A 200 20.09 10.96 0.32
C GLN A 200 19.24 12.14 0.85
N LYS A 201 17.95 11.92 1.11
CA LYS A 201 17.05 12.94 1.65
C LYS A 201 17.04 13.00 3.18
N PHE A 202 17.04 11.85 3.86
CA PHE A 202 16.69 11.76 5.29
C PHE A 202 17.80 11.22 6.21
N ASP A 203 18.98 10.85 5.72
CA ASP A 203 20.03 10.17 6.52
C ASP A 203 20.44 10.91 7.80
N ARG A 204 20.47 12.26 7.77
CA ARG A 204 20.79 13.10 8.95
C ARG A 204 19.75 13.04 10.07
N ARG A 205 18.48 12.78 9.74
CA ARG A 205 17.35 12.74 10.68
C ARG A 205 16.92 11.29 10.98
N CYS A 206 17.63 10.30 10.44
CA CYS A 206 17.29 8.90 10.59
C CYS A 206 17.68 8.38 11.99
N PRO A 207 16.72 7.86 12.78
CA PRO A 207 17.01 7.19 14.04
C PRO A 207 17.96 5.99 13.84
N ALA A 208 18.77 5.69 14.85
CA ALA A 208 19.74 4.58 14.79
C ALA A 208 19.05 3.23 14.50
N GLU A 209 17.92 2.96 15.14
CA GLU A 209 17.14 1.72 14.94
C GLU A 209 16.67 1.57 13.49
N LEU A 210 16.12 2.63 12.90
CA LEU A 210 15.71 2.65 11.49
C LEU A 210 16.92 2.49 10.57
N ARG A 211 18.06 3.12 10.89
CA ARG A 211 19.31 2.94 10.13
C ARG A 211 19.74 1.47 10.14
N GLY A 212 19.74 0.83 11.30
CA GLY A 212 20.05 -0.60 11.43
C GLY A 212 19.09 -1.49 10.63
N ARG A 213 17.79 -1.19 10.68
CA ARG A 213 16.76 -1.92 9.92
C ARG A 213 16.91 -1.76 8.41
N LEU A 214 17.18 -0.54 7.91
CA LEU A 214 17.46 -0.29 6.50
C LEU A 214 18.75 -0.96 6.05
N ALA A 215 19.77 -1.02 6.91
CA ALA A 215 21.01 -1.75 6.64
C ALA A 215 20.75 -3.26 6.56
N LEU A 216 19.87 -3.83 7.38
CA LEU A 216 19.46 -5.23 7.27
C LEU A 216 18.71 -5.50 5.96
N TRP A 217 17.75 -4.64 5.60
CA TRP A 217 17.03 -4.74 4.33
C TRP A 217 17.96 -4.68 3.12
N ARG A 218 18.93 -3.77 3.15
CA ARG A 218 19.99 -3.69 2.14
C ARG A 218 20.83 -4.96 2.10
N SER A 219 21.17 -5.54 3.24
CA SER A 219 21.89 -6.81 3.32
C SER A 219 21.11 -7.96 2.69
N LYS A 220 19.80 -8.08 2.98
CA LYS A 220 18.93 -9.08 2.35
C LYS A 220 18.88 -8.92 0.82
N ALA A 221 18.71 -7.69 0.33
CA ALA A 221 18.74 -7.43 -1.12
C ALA A 221 20.09 -7.81 -1.76
N LEU A 222 21.21 -7.47 -1.11
CA LEU A 222 22.55 -7.81 -1.61
C LEU A 222 22.82 -9.31 -1.57
N TRP A 223 22.28 -10.02 -0.57
CA TRP A 223 22.35 -11.47 -0.46
C TRP A 223 21.67 -12.14 -1.66
N GLU A 224 20.43 -11.75 -1.98
CA GLU A 224 19.68 -12.28 -3.14
C GLU A 224 20.42 -12.05 -4.48
N ILE A 225 21.03 -10.87 -4.62
CA ILE A 225 21.84 -10.54 -5.80
C ILE A 225 23.11 -11.39 -5.83
N TRP A 226 23.75 -11.63 -4.69
CA TRP A 226 24.97 -12.43 -4.61
C TRP A 226 24.71 -13.90 -4.94
N LEU A 227 23.57 -14.45 -4.51
CA LEU A 227 23.10 -15.79 -4.88
C LEU A 227 22.84 -15.93 -6.40
N SER A 228 22.67 -14.80 -7.10
CA SER A 228 22.37 -14.74 -8.53
C SER A 228 23.57 -14.22 -9.35
N PRO A 229 24.51 -15.08 -9.79
CA PRO A 229 25.77 -14.66 -10.41
C PRO A 229 25.61 -13.99 -11.78
N LEU A 230 24.53 -14.28 -12.53
CA LEU A 230 24.28 -13.70 -13.84
C LEU A 230 23.77 -12.24 -13.73
N PRO A 231 22.70 -11.94 -12.97
CA PRO A 231 22.26 -10.56 -12.70
C PRO A 231 23.32 -9.68 -12.05
N SER A 232 24.08 -10.20 -11.08
CA SER A 232 25.09 -9.40 -10.37
C SER A 232 26.18 -8.85 -11.29
N ARG A 233 26.61 -9.63 -12.31
CA ARG A 233 27.58 -9.19 -13.32
C ARG A 233 26.99 -8.15 -14.28
N SER A 234 25.77 -8.37 -14.77
CA SER A 234 25.13 -7.42 -15.70
C SER A 234 24.79 -6.09 -15.02
N LEU A 235 24.56 -6.10 -13.71
CA LEU A 235 24.19 -4.93 -12.91
C LEU A 235 25.38 -4.29 -12.16
N ALA A 236 26.61 -4.76 -12.37
CA ALA A 236 27.79 -4.33 -11.60
C ALA A 236 27.98 -2.80 -11.57
N ALA A 237 27.83 -2.13 -12.72
CA ALA A 237 27.95 -0.68 -12.82
C ALA A 237 26.84 0.08 -12.05
N GLN A 238 25.63 -0.48 -11.99
CA GLN A 238 24.54 0.10 -11.18
C GLN A 238 24.78 -0.13 -9.69
N LEU A 239 25.19 -1.34 -9.33
CA LEU A 239 25.51 -1.71 -7.94
C LEU A 239 26.64 -0.86 -7.38
N GLN A 240 27.69 -0.61 -8.17
CA GLN A 240 28.80 0.24 -7.77
C GLN A 240 28.34 1.66 -7.39
N LYS A 241 27.33 2.22 -8.07
CA LYS A 241 26.79 3.56 -7.79
C LYS A 241 25.88 3.58 -6.55
N ILE A 242 25.06 2.55 -6.37
CA ILE A 242 23.94 2.57 -5.43
C ILE A 242 24.31 1.90 -4.09
N ALA A 243 24.94 0.73 -4.16
CA ALA A 243 25.15 -0.14 -3.01
C ALA A 243 26.63 -0.48 -2.74
N GLY A 244 27.53 -0.15 -3.66
CA GLY A 244 28.94 -0.50 -3.61
C GLY A 244 29.26 -1.82 -4.31
N TRP A 245 30.52 -1.96 -4.71
CA TRP A 245 31.05 -3.14 -5.41
C TRP A 245 32.45 -3.48 -4.86
N PRO A 246 32.84 -4.76 -4.71
CA PRO A 246 32.07 -6.00 -4.98
C PRO A 246 30.88 -6.21 -4.04
N VAL A 247 29.87 -6.97 -4.50
CA VAL A 247 28.62 -7.25 -3.76
C VAL A 247 28.90 -7.85 -2.38
N GLU A 248 29.81 -8.82 -2.28
CA GLU A 248 30.20 -9.47 -1.02
C GLU A 248 30.70 -8.45 0.02
N LYS A 249 31.60 -7.55 -0.37
CA LYS A 249 32.13 -6.52 0.54
C LYS A 249 31.06 -5.51 0.95
N ALA A 250 30.16 -5.16 0.04
CA ALA A 250 29.02 -4.31 0.33
C ALA A 250 28.05 -4.97 1.32
N LEU A 251 27.79 -6.26 1.14
CA LEU A 251 26.96 -7.09 2.00
C LEU A 251 27.53 -7.16 3.42
N GLN A 252 28.80 -7.53 3.58
CA GLN A 252 29.45 -7.58 4.89
C GLN A 252 29.42 -6.24 5.64
N ARG A 253 29.62 -5.13 4.92
CA ARG A 253 29.54 -3.79 5.52
C ARG A 253 28.13 -3.47 6.01
N SER A 254 27.13 -3.76 5.18
CA SER A 254 25.72 -3.52 5.50
C SER A 254 25.27 -4.40 6.68
N LEU A 255 25.77 -5.63 6.78
CA LEU A 255 25.51 -6.52 7.92
C LEU A 255 26.09 -5.99 9.22
N ARG A 256 27.34 -5.49 9.20
CA ARG A 256 27.96 -4.88 10.38
C ARG A 256 27.23 -3.61 10.82
N GLU A 257 26.82 -2.75 9.87
CA GLU A 257 26.01 -1.57 10.17
C GLU A 257 24.67 -1.97 10.82
N ALA A 258 23.98 -2.97 10.27
CA ALA A 258 22.73 -3.49 10.82
C ALA A 258 22.91 -4.03 12.25
N PHE A 259 23.99 -4.77 12.50
CA PHE A 259 24.27 -5.37 13.80
C PHE A 259 24.67 -4.34 14.86
N GLN A 260 25.36 -3.27 14.48
CA GLN A 260 25.78 -2.23 15.39
C GLN A 260 24.59 -1.36 15.82
N GLU A 261 23.83 -0.87 14.84
CA GLU A 261 22.79 0.17 15.02
C GLU A 261 21.39 -0.40 15.27
N GLY A 262 21.14 -1.67 14.92
CA GLY A 262 19.82 -2.29 14.99
C GLY A 262 19.32 -2.59 16.40
N ASP A 263 18.01 -2.74 16.54
CA ASP A 263 17.36 -3.31 17.72
C ASP A 263 17.73 -4.81 17.90
N PRO A 264 17.41 -5.45 19.05
CA PRO A 264 17.77 -6.85 19.28
C PRO A 264 17.28 -7.84 18.22
N ALA A 265 16.13 -7.58 17.59
CA ALA A 265 15.58 -8.42 16.53
C ALA A 265 16.40 -8.27 15.24
N VAL A 266 16.71 -7.03 14.85
CA VAL A 266 17.58 -6.73 13.71
C VAL A 266 18.98 -7.32 13.92
N LYS A 267 19.54 -7.22 15.14
CA LYS A 267 20.85 -7.84 15.46
C LYS A 267 20.82 -9.35 15.28
N ARG A 268 19.77 -10.01 15.79
CA ARG A 268 19.57 -11.46 15.62
C ARG A 268 19.51 -11.84 14.14
N GLU A 269 18.69 -11.16 13.35
CA GLU A 269 18.59 -11.44 11.92
C GLU A 269 19.90 -11.17 11.18
N SER A 270 20.59 -10.06 11.47
CA SER A 270 21.88 -9.77 10.85
C SER A 270 22.95 -10.82 11.20
N ALA A 271 22.93 -11.36 12.42
CA ALA A 271 23.87 -12.41 12.83
C ALA A 271 23.58 -13.73 12.11
N LEU A 272 22.31 -14.12 11.98
CA LEU A 272 21.92 -15.31 11.22
C LEU A 272 22.29 -15.20 9.73
N LEU A 273 22.07 -14.04 9.12
CA LEU A 273 22.48 -13.79 7.74
C LEU A 273 24.01 -13.74 7.61
N GLY A 274 24.71 -13.16 8.59
CA GLY A 274 26.17 -13.13 8.67
C GLY A 274 26.80 -14.51 8.67
N LEU A 275 26.29 -15.44 9.49
CA LEU A 275 26.73 -16.84 9.48
C LEU A 275 26.49 -17.50 8.13
N SER A 276 25.33 -17.24 7.51
CA SER A 276 24.99 -17.79 6.19
C SER A 276 25.94 -17.30 5.10
N VAL A 277 26.31 -16.02 5.16
CA VAL A 277 27.30 -15.39 4.28
C VAL A 277 28.69 -16.01 4.47
N GLU A 278 29.14 -16.21 5.70
CA GLU A 278 30.43 -16.84 6.01
C GLU A 278 30.50 -18.28 5.49
N ALA A 279 29.45 -19.07 5.74
CA ALA A 279 29.35 -20.44 5.24
C ALA A 279 29.35 -20.50 3.70
N PHE A 280 28.63 -19.57 3.04
CA PHE A 280 28.53 -19.52 1.58
C PHE A 280 29.81 -19.05 0.90
N ALA A 281 30.59 -18.17 1.53
CA ALA A 281 31.87 -17.67 1.02
C ALA A 281 32.97 -18.75 0.94
N GLY A 282 32.67 -20.01 1.29
CA GLY A 282 33.63 -21.11 1.28
C GLY A 282 34.51 -21.17 2.53
N VAL A 283 34.18 -20.39 3.57
CA VAL A 283 34.76 -20.59 4.91
C VAL A 283 34.09 -21.84 5.49
N ARG A 284 34.91 -22.88 5.62
CA ARG A 284 34.57 -24.27 5.99
C ARG A 284 33.34 -24.40 6.89
N LEU A 285 32.43 -25.30 6.52
CA LEU A 285 31.61 -25.99 7.51
C LEU A 285 32.54 -26.95 8.29
N PRO A 286 32.47 -26.99 9.63
CA PRO A 286 31.55 -26.25 10.50
C PRO A 286 31.91 -24.76 10.64
N VAL A 287 30.88 -23.90 10.72
CA VAL A 287 31.03 -22.45 10.93
C VAL A 287 31.92 -22.21 12.15
N ASP A 288 32.85 -21.26 12.03
CA ASP A 288 33.82 -20.98 13.09
C ASP A 288 33.09 -20.57 14.38
N PRO A 289 33.22 -21.35 15.48
CA PRO A 289 32.58 -21.03 16.75
C PRO A 289 33.10 -19.72 17.36
N SER A 290 34.25 -19.21 16.88
CA SER A 290 34.82 -17.92 17.27
C SER A 290 34.32 -16.74 16.43
N SER A 291 33.45 -16.97 15.44
CA SER A 291 32.78 -15.90 14.69
C SER A 291 32.00 -14.97 15.63
N ASP A 292 32.10 -13.66 15.41
CA ASP A 292 31.37 -12.64 16.17
C ASP A 292 29.86 -12.92 16.16
N TRP A 293 29.33 -13.42 15.03
CA TRP A 293 27.92 -13.77 14.88
C TRP A 293 27.53 -14.95 15.75
N MET A 294 28.36 -16.01 15.76
CA MET A 294 28.09 -17.23 16.51
C MET A 294 28.19 -16.96 18.01
N THR A 295 29.18 -16.17 18.43
CA THR A 295 29.33 -15.72 19.81
C THR A 295 28.10 -14.95 20.28
N TYR A 296 27.57 -14.04 19.45
CA TYR A 296 26.34 -13.32 19.76
C TYR A 296 25.14 -14.26 19.91
N LEU A 297 24.91 -15.16 18.95
CA LEU A 297 23.75 -16.06 18.97
C LEU A 297 23.79 -17.05 20.15
N ASN A 298 24.98 -17.58 20.46
CA ASN A 298 25.21 -18.43 21.62
C ASN A 298 24.92 -17.69 22.94
N SER A 299 25.35 -16.44 23.07
CA SER A 299 25.08 -15.63 24.26
C SER A 299 23.57 -15.37 24.49
N ARG A 300 22.75 -15.51 23.45
CA ARG A 300 21.29 -15.34 23.50
C ARG A 300 20.53 -16.67 23.58
N GLY A 301 21.23 -17.80 23.65
CA GLY A 301 20.63 -19.13 23.75
C GLY A 301 19.88 -19.56 22.49
N ILE A 302 20.24 -19.03 21.31
CA ILE A 302 19.59 -19.43 20.06
C ILE A 302 20.18 -20.78 19.63
N HIS A 303 19.33 -21.80 19.59
CA HIS A 303 19.73 -23.14 19.18
C HIS A 303 19.91 -23.24 17.66
N GLU A 304 20.83 -24.10 17.21
CA GLU A 304 21.13 -24.30 15.78
C GLU A 304 19.89 -24.68 14.96
N GLN A 305 18.94 -25.39 15.56
CA GLN A 305 17.69 -25.80 14.91
C GLN A 305 16.74 -24.63 14.61
N GLU A 306 16.92 -23.50 15.30
CA GLU A 306 16.12 -22.27 15.12
C GLU A 306 16.85 -21.23 14.25
N ALA A 307 18.10 -21.48 13.88
CA ALA A 307 18.98 -20.55 13.19
C ALA A 307 18.77 -20.57 11.66
N TRP A 308 17.53 -20.36 11.23
CA TRP A 308 17.19 -20.28 9.81
C TRP A 308 17.72 -18.98 9.20
N CYS A 309 18.28 -19.05 7.99
CA CYS A 309 18.64 -17.86 7.23
C CYS A 309 17.40 -16.98 7.05
N PRO A 310 17.45 -15.70 7.46
CA PRO A 310 16.33 -14.80 7.28
C PRO A 310 16.09 -14.58 5.78
N ARG A 311 14.82 -14.71 5.39
CA ARG A 311 14.34 -14.39 4.03
C ARG A 311 14.05 -12.89 3.90
#